data_AF-A0A316ALG5-F1
#
_entry.id   AF-A0A316ALG5-F1
#
_cell.length_a   1.000
_cell.length_b   1.000
_cell.length_c   1.000
_cell.angle_alpha   90.00
_cell.angle_beta   90.00
_cell.angle_gamma   90.00
#
_symmetry.space_group_name_H-M   'P 1'
#
loop_
_entity.id
_entity.type
_entity.pdbx_description
1 polymer ?
#
loop_
_entity_poly.entity_id
_entity_poly.type
_entity_poly.pdbx_seq_one_letter_code
_entity_poly.pdbx_strand_id
1 'polypeptide(L)'
;MIKKASILLSMIAVIVFLTGCAATKESSHSYDDELLKQTSEVIITQVLSNVTEESLTQVQKMDDFAFQSQLYNFGIPMTPQVYLESANGWIQAQEECGAYIDHGDYSIEVEKNTVKLTTAAQFKNRSADITFTYDDKSYLQSMTISADYSMGEILKKAGLNTLLGMSTVFVVLIFISIIISLLKYVPALLAGKRETQEQKAEQIEQGVVDMSENSGQTAVIAEKTEDMDDTILVAVIAAAIASAEGISSQSFVVRSIKRRPENRW
;
A
#
# COMPACT_ATOMS: atom_id res chain seq x y z
N MET A 1 41.69 10.56 26.04
CA MET A 1 40.87 11.80 25.91
C MET A 1 40.33 12.01 24.49
N ILE A 2 41.07 11.64 23.45
CA ILE A 2 40.67 11.78 22.03
C ILE A 2 39.37 11.03 21.65
N LYS A 3 39.15 9.81 22.17
CA LYS A 3 37.91 9.04 21.87
C LYS A 3 36.63 9.67 22.47
N LYS A 4 36.74 10.30 23.64
CA LYS A 4 35.60 10.97 24.31
C LYS A 4 35.24 12.28 23.61
N ALA A 5 36.22 13.01 23.10
CA ALA A 5 36.01 14.21 22.29
C ALA A 5 35.39 13.89 20.92
N SER A 6 35.77 12.76 20.31
CA SER A 6 35.20 12.31 19.02
C SER A 6 33.72 11.91 19.12
N ILE A 7 33.31 11.27 20.22
CA ILE A 7 31.90 10.91 20.46
C ILE A 7 31.06 12.17 20.76
N LEU A 8 31.60 13.10 21.54
CA LEU A 8 30.93 14.39 21.80
C LEU A 8 30.77 15.24 20.53
N LEU A 9 31.77 15.26 19.65
CA LEU A 9 31.70 15.99 18.38
C LEU A 9 30.68 15.35 17.40
N SER A 10 30.60 14.01 17.38
CA SER A 10 29.59 13.28 16.60
C SER A 10 28.17 13.51 17.13
N MET A 11 27.98 13.55 18.45
CA MET A 11 26.67 13.81 19.05
C MET A 11 26.19 15.25 18.82
N ILE A 12 27.11 16.22 18.82
CA ILE A 12 26.79 17.62 18.50
C ILE A 12 26.50 17.80 17.00
N ALA A 13 27.20 17.08 16.12
CA ALA A 13 26.90 17.10 14.68
C ALA A 13 25.49 16.58 14.36
N VAL A 14 25.03 15.52 15.03
CA VAL A 14 23.67 14.99 14.86
C VAL A 14 22.59 16.00 15.32
N ILE A 15 22.87 16.80 16.35
CA ILE A 15 21.94 17.83 16.83
C ILE A 15 21.88 19.03 15.86
N VAL A 16 23.01 19.40 15.23
CA VAL A 16 23.07 20.49 14.23
C VAL A 16 22.42 20.11 12.90
N PHE A 17 22.40 18.82 12.53
CA PHE A 17 21.65 18.32 11.36
C PHE A 17 20.13 18.19 11.60
N LEU A 18 19.65 18.25 12.85
CA LEU A 18 18.22 18.25 13.19
C LEU A 18 17.62 19.67 13.28
N THR A 19 18.44 20.72 13.33
CA THR A 19 17.99 22.12 13.33
C THR A 19 18.16 22.79 11.96
N GLY A 20 18.03 22.02 10.89
CA GLY A 20 18.09 22.49 9.51
C GLY A 20 16.71 22.83 8.95
N CYS A 21 16.49 24.12 8.72
CA CYS A 21 15.40 24.70 7.93
C CYS A 21 14.03 24.90 8.64
N ALA A 22 14.01 25.68 9.71
CA ALA A 22 12.92 26.64 9.85
C ALA A 22 13.14 27.77 8.84
N ALA A 23 12.94 27.49 7.55
CA ALA A 23 12.66 28.56 6.62
C ALA A 23 11.30 29.11 7.06
N THR A 24 11.30 30.27 7.71
CA THR A 24 10.14 31.15 7.75
C THR A 24 9.76 31.40 6.30
N LYS A 25 8.84 30.58 5.80
CA LYS A 25 8.16 30.80 4.54
C LYS A 25 7.27 31.99 4.79
N GLU A 26 7.73 33.17 4.42
CA GLU A 26 6.83 34.30 4.24
C GLU A 26 5.84 33.89 3.13
N SER A 27 4.66 33.42 3.53
CA SER A 27 3.54 33.24 2.62
C SER A 27 3.06 34.62 2.22
N SER A 28 3.10 34.93 0.93
CA SER A 28 2.58 36.19 0.36
C SER A 28 1.05 36.26 0.35
N HIS A 29 0.37 35.20 0.79
CA HIS A 29 -1.08 35.17 1.02
C HIS A 29 -1.38 35.34 2.50
N SER A 30 -2.09 36.42 2.81
CA SER A 30 -2.75 36.60 4.11
C SER A 30 -4.09 35.89 4.04
N TYR A 31 -4.23 34.82 4.81
CA TYR A 31 -5.51 34.16 5.01
C TYR A 31 -6.35 34.96 6.00
N ASP A 32 -7.68 34.84 5.88
CA ASP A 32 -8.60 35.31 6.89
C ASP A 32 -8.90 34.14 7.85
N ASP A 33 -8.11 34.08 8.93
CA ASP A 33 -8.18 33.01 9.93
C ASP A 33 -9.59 32.88 10.53
N GLU A 34 -10.30 33.99 10.70
CA GLU A 34 -11.65 34.01 11.29
C GLU A 34 -12.67 33.46 10.29
N LEU A 35 -12.56 33.83 9.01
CA LEU A 35 -13.39 33.26 7.95
C LEU A 35 -13.18 31.75 7.79
N LEU A 36 -11.93 31.27 7.85
CA LEU A 36 -11.61 29.84 7.75
C LEU A 36 -12.22 29.06 8.92
N LYS A 37 -12.09 29.57 10.14
CA LYS A 37 -12.71 28.98 11.33
C LYS A 37 -14.24 28.97 11.21
N GLN A 38 -14.84 30.09 10.82
CA GLN A 38 -16.29 30.20 10.66
C GLN A 38 -16.82 29.23 9.59
N THR A 39 -16.10 29.11 8.48
CA THR A 39 -16.49 28.20 7.38
C THR A 39 -16.37 26.74 7.82
N SER A 40 -15.29 26.38 8.51
CA SER A 40 -15.11 25.06 9.10
C SER A 40 -16.21 24.72 10.10
N GLU A 41 -16.60 25.69 10.93
CA GLU A 41 -17.67 25.55 11.90
C GLU A 41 -19.01 25.23 11.24
N VAL A 42 -19.36 25.98 10.18
CA VAL A 42 -20.56 25.74 9.39
C VAL A 42 -20.54 24.35 8.77
N ILE A 43 -19.37 23.91 8.28
CA ILE A 43 -19.22 22.57 7.69
C ILE A 43 -19.51 21.48 8.74
N ILE A 44 -18.91 21.56 9.93
CA ILE A 44 -19.15 20.56 10.99
C ILE A 44 -20.62 20.58 11.44
N THR A 45 -21.11 21.76 11.83
CA THR A 45 -22.37 21.88 12.59
C THR A 45 -23.61 21.90 11.72
N GLN A 46 -23.55 22.42 10.50
CA GLN A 46 -24.73 22.58 9.64
C GLN A 46 -24.72 21.61 8.47
N VAL A 47 -23.55 21.42 7.84
CA VAL A 47 -23.43 20.59 6.64
C VAL A 47 -23.37 19.12 7.02
N LEU A 48 -22.36 18.73 7.79
CA LEU A 48 -22.07 17.32 8.08
C LEU A 48 -22.98 16.72 9.15
N SER A 49 -23.47 17.52 10.10
CA SER A 49 -24.37 17.04 11.15
C SER A 49 -25.70 16.47 10.62
N ASN A 50 -26.10 16.84 9.41
CA ASN A 50 -27.34 16.38 8.77
C ASN A 50 -27.10 15.32 7.67
N VAL A 51 -25.85 14.94 7.44
CA VAL A 51 -25.50 13.98 6.39
C VAL A 51 -25.95 12.58 6.77
N THR A 52 -26.58 11.91 5.82
CA THR A 52 -26.90 10.48 5.85
C THR A 52 -26.41 9.79 4.57
N GLU A 53 -26.23 8.47 4.60
CA GLU A 53 -25.88 7.69 3.39
C GLU A 53 -26.89 7.90 2.25
N GLU A 54 -28.18 8.04 2.60
CA GLU A 54 -29.24 8.33 1.63
C GLU A 54 -29.04 9.71 0.98
N SER A 55 -28.76 10.74 1.79
CA SER A 55 -28.48 12.09 1.28
C SER A 55 -27.28 12.11 0.35
N LEU A 56 -26.23 11.31 0.61
CA LEU A 56 -25.08 11.20 -0.27
C LEU A 56 -25.40 10.51 -1.58
N THR A 57 -26.21 9.45 -1.52
CA THR A 57 -26.70 8.77 -2.73
C THR A 57 -27.54 9.71 -3.60
N GLN A 58 -28.28 10.65 -3.00
CA GLN A 58 -29.01 11.68 -3.72
C GLN A 58 -28.07 12.70 -4.36
N VAL A 59 -27.10 13.23 -3.60
CA VAL A 59 -26.10 14.18 -4.10
C VAL A 59 -25.30 13.60 -5.26
N GLN A 60 -24.88 12.33 -5.19
CA GLN A 60 -24.18 11.63 -6.28
C GLN A 60 -24.99 11.53 -7.58
N LYS A 61 -26.31 11.61 -7.52
CA LYS A 61 -27.20 11.58 -8.69
C LYS A 61 -27.50 12.97 -9.24
N MET A 62 -27.16 14.03 -8.49
CA MET A 62 -27.32 15.40 -8.96
C MET A 62 -26.23 15.73 -9.97
N ASP A 63 -26.53 16.70 -10.83
CA ASP A 63 -25.53 17.29 -11.70
C ASP A 63 -24.49 18.06 -10.85
N ASP A 64 -23.20 17.80 -11.09
CA ASP A 64 -22.10 18.37 -10.31
C ASP A 64 -22.14 19.91 -10.32
N PHE A 65 -22.45 20.53 -11.46
CA PHE A 65 -22.52 21.99 -11.56
C PHE A 65 -23.72 22.54 -10.79
N ALA A 66 -24.87 21.87 -10.88
CA ALA A 66 -26.06 22.25 -10.11
C ALA A 66 -25.79 22.17 -8.60
N PHE A 67 -25.15 21.11 -8.12
CA PHE A 67 -24.82 20.96 -6.70
C PHE A 67 -23.73 21.95 -6.26
N GLN A 68 -22.70 22.17 -7.08
CA GLN A 68 -21.68 23.16 -6.80
C GLN A 68 -22.27 24.58 -6.70
N SER A 69 -23.23 24.92 -7.55
CA SER A 69 -23.97 26.18 -7.46
C SER A 69 -24.74 26.32 -6.13
N GLN A 70 -25.32 25.22 -5.63
CA GLN A 70 -25.94 25.22 -4.30
C GLN A 70 -24.91 25.49 -3.21
N LEU A 71 -23.79 24.77 -3.20
CA LEU A 71 -22.70 24.98 -2.23
C LEU A 71 -22.24 26.45 -2.21
N TYR A 72 -22.09 27.07 -3.38
CA TYR A 72 -21.76 28.50 -3.48
C TYR A 72 -22.81 29.42 -2.89
N ASN A 73 -24.10 29.15 -3.15
CA ASN A 73 -25.19 29.95 -2.58
C ASN A 73 -25.27 29.81 -1.06
N PHE A 74 -24.83 28.67 -0.51
CA PHE A 74 -24.69 28.46 0.94
C PHE A 74 -23.37 29.03 1.51
N GLY A 75 -22.51 29.63 0.69
CA GLY A 75 -21.24 30.20 1.12
C GLY A 75 -20.19 29.15 1.49
N ILE A 76 -20.29 27.94 0.92
CA ILE A 76 -19.40 26.82 1.21
C ILE A 76 -18.41 26.68 0.04
N PRO A 77 -17.14 27.10 0.18
CA PRO A 77 -16.17 27.07 -0.89
C PRO A 77 -15.55 25.67 -1.02
N MET A 78 -16.30 24.71 -1.54
CA MET A 78 -15.79 23.35 -1.82
C MET A 78 -16.39 22.79 -3.11
N THR A 79 -15.74 21.75 -3.66
CA THR A 79 -16.27 21.04 -4.83
C THR A 79 -17.25 19.94 -4.40
N PRO A 80 -18.14 19.47 -5.29
CA PRO A 80 -19.01 18.31 -5.03
C PRO A 80 -18.24 17.07 -4.57
N GLN A 81 -17.06 16.83 -5.15
CA GLN A 81 -16.23 15.68 -4.78
C GLN A 81 -15.69 15.82 -3.36
N VAL A 82 -15.15 16.99 -2.99
CA VAL A 82 -14.67 17.24 -1.63
C VAL A 82 -15.81 17.14 -0.62
N TYR A 83 -17.01 17.61 -0.96
CA TYR A 83 -18.19 17.40 -0.13
C TYR A 83 -18.47 15.91 0.10
N LEU A 84 -18.53 15.10 -0.97
CA LEU A 84 -18.82 13.67 -0.87
C LEU A 84 -17.76 12.92 -0.06
N GLU A 85 -16.48 13.22 -0.27
CA GLU A 85 -15.37 12.62 0.48
C GLU A 85 -15.43 13.00 1.96
N SER A 86 -15.63 14.29 2.26
CA SER A 86 -15.74 14.80 3.63
C SER A 86 -16.94 14.19 4.36
N ALA A 87 -18.08 14.11 3.67
CA ALA A 87 -19.30 13.55 4.21
C ALA A 87 -19.22 12.04 4.44
N ASN A 88 -18.61 11.28 3.53
CA ASN A 88 -18.31 9.86 3.74
C ASN A 88 -17.33 9.66 4.91
N GLY A 89 -16.28 10.48 5.00
CA GLY A 89 -15.34 10.46 6.12
C GLY A 89 -16.01 10.74 7.45
N TRP A 90 -16.98 11.67 7.47
CA TRP A 90 -17.78 11.98 8.65
C TRP A 90 -18.68 10.83 9.09
N ILE A 91 -19.39 10.18 8.15
CA ILE A 91 -20.21 8.99 8.47
C ILE A 91 -19.32 7.89 9.06
N GLN A 92 -18.20 7.58 8.40
CA GLN A 92 -17.26 6.57 8.88
C GLN A 92 -16.70 6.92 10.27
N ALA A 93 -16.37 8.19 10.50
CA ALA A 93 -15.94 8.65 11.81
C ALA A 93 -17.05 8.49 12.87
N GLN A 94 -18.32 8.71 12.54
CA GLN A 94 -19.42 8.47 13.48
C GLN A 94 -19.65 6.98 13.75
N GLU A 95 -19.49 6.11 12.76
CA GLU A 95 -19.53 4.66 12.95
C GLU A 95 -18.40 4.19 13.87
N GLU A 96 -17.21 4.74 13.67
CA GLU A 96 -16.00 4.31 14.36
C GLU A 96 -15.87 4.92 15.77
N CYS A 97 -16.20 6.21 15.89
CA CYS A 97 -15.99 7.03 17.08
C CYS A 97 -17.27 7.32 17.87
N GLY A 98 -18.44 6.98 17.33
CA GLY A 98 -19.75 7.31 17.89
C GLY A 98 -20.24 8.69 17.47
N ALA A 99 -21.41 9.11 17.98
CA ALA A 99 -21.99 10.41 17.65
C ALA A 99 -21.05 11.56 18.05
N TYR A 100 -20.95 12.55 17.16
CA TYR A 100 -20.25 13.81 17.42
C TYR A 100 -20.89 14.55 18.60
N ILE A 101 -20.07 15.14 19.48
CA ILE A 101 -20.53 15.89 20.66
C ILE A 101 -20.13 17.35 20.53
N ASP A 102 -18.83 17.63 20.43
CA ASP A 102 -18.27 18.98 20.41
C ASP A 102 -16.82 18.96 19.88
N HIS A 103 -16.23 20.12 19.64
CA HIS A 103 -14.80 20.25 19.33
C HIS A 103 -14.19 21.49 19.99
N GLY A 104 -12.86 21.47 20.14
CA GLY A 104 -12.10 22.55 20.77
C GLY A 104 -11.71 23.68 19.83
N ASP A 105 -10.81 24.54 20.31
CA ASP A 105 -10.26 25.61 19.49
C ASP A 105 -9.51 25.08 18.27
N TYR A 106 -9.54 25.86 17.19
CA TYR A 106 -8.82 25.55 15.97
C TYR A 106 -7.36 26.03 16.01
N SER A 107 -6.44 25.14 15.65
CA SER A 107 -5.05 25.42 15.34
C SER A 107 -4.87 25.66 13.84
N ILE A 108 -4.07 26.66 13.46
CA ILE A 108 -3.79 27.02 12.06
C ILE A 108 -2.32 26.77 11.76
N GLU A 109 -2.07 25.99 10.71
CA GLU A 109 -0.74 25.77 10.14
C GLU A 109 -0.72 26.23 8.68
N VAL A 110 0.01 27.31 8.41
CA VAL A 110 0.15 27.85 7.05
C VAL A 110 1.33 27.18 6.35
N GLU A 111 1.06 26.54 5.23
CA GLU A 111 2.07 26.07 4.28
C GLU A 111 2.09 26.99 3.04
N LYS A 112 2.97 26.73 2.06
CA LYS A 112 3.25 27.69 0.96
C LYS A 112 1.99 28.17 0.21
N ASN A 113 1.09 27.24 -0.09
CA ASN A 113 -0.11 27.48 -0.92
C ASN A 113 -1.37 26.87 -0.29
N THR A 114 -1.26 26.39 0.94
CA THR A 114 -2.35 25.67 1.62
C THR A 114 -2.34 26.00 3.09
N VAL A 115 -3.52 26.06 3.69
CA VAL A 115 -3.68 26.20 5.15
C VAL A 115 -4.32 24.96 5.70
N LYS A 116 -3.71 24.42 6.75
CA LYS A 116 -4.30 23.34 7.54
C LYS A 116 -4.93 23.95 8.79
N LEU A 117 -6.21 23.65 8.99
CA LEU A 117 -6.95 24.00 10.18
C LEU A 117 -7.29 22.71 10.91
N THR A 118 -6.82 22.56 12.15
CA THR A 118 -7.03 21.33 12.94
C THR A 118 -7.77 21.67 14.22
N THR A 119 -8.76 20.85 14.58
CA THR A 119 -9.44 20.90 15.88
C THR A 119 -9.55 19.50 16.49
N ALA A 120 -9.37 19.43 17.80
CA ALA A 120 -9.60 18.21 18.56
C ALA A 120 -11.10 18.07 18.82
N ALA A 121 -11.71 17.03 18.26
CA ALA A 121 -13.13 16.75 18.38
C ALA A 121 -13.39 15.61 19.37
N GLN A 122 -14.47 15.77 20.12
CA GLN A 122 -15.00 14.76 21.03
C GLN A 122 -16.18 14.04 20.38
N PHE A 123 -16.05 12.73 20.22
CA PHE A 123 -17.15 11.85 19.88
C PHE A 123 -17.49 10.97 21.08
N LYS A 124 -18.68 10.36 21.05
CA LYS A 124 -19.22 9.58 22.16
C LYS A 124 -18.31 8.47 22.67
N ASN A 125 -17.58 7.78 21.78
CA ASN A 125 -16.77 6.62 22.14
C ASN A 125 -15.27 6.93 22.20
N ARG A 126 -14.78 7.93 21.44
CA ARG A 126 -13.37 8.36 21.42
C ARG A 126 -13.22 9.79 20.90
N SER A 127 -12.07 10.38 21.18
CA SER A 127 -11.66 11.64 20.54
C SER A 127 -11.09 11.39 19.15
N ALA A 128 -11.09 12.42 18.32
CA ALA A 128 -10.45 12.41 17.01
C ALA A 128 -10.04 13.82 16.62
N ASP A 129 -8.98 13.95 15.83
CA ASP A 129 -8.59 15.23 15.23
C ASP A 129 -9.27 15.43 13.88
N ILE A 130 -10.00 16.53 13.73
CA ILE A 130 -10.57 16.96 12.45
C ILE A 130 -9.60 17.96 11.84
N THR A 131 -9.11 17.66 10.63
CA THR A 131 -8.19 18.52 9.88
C THR A 131 -8.81 18.92 8.55
N PHE A 132 -8.95 20.21 8.33
CA PHE A 132 -9.36 20.83 7.08
C PHE A 132 -8.11 21.33 6.34
N THR A 133 -8.03 21.09 5.04
CA THR A 133 -6.99 21.65 4.18
C THR A 133 -7.62 22.59 3.17
N TYR A 134 -7.23 23.86 3.22
CA TYR A 134 -7.65 24.91 2.30
C TYR A 134 -6.55 25.25 1.30
N ASP A 135 -6.93 25.62 0.08
CA ASP A 135 -6.01 26.20 -0.91
C ASP A 135 -5.79 27.70 -0.70
N ASP A 136 -5.02 28.33 -1.61
CA ASP A 136 -4.74 29.77 -1.62
C ASP A 136 -6.00 30.66 -1.73
N LYS A 137 -7.09 30.14 -2.30
CA LYS A 137 -8.36 30.85 -2.45
C LYS A 137 -9.35 30.56 -1.32
N SER A 138 -8.88 29.92 -0.24
CA SER A 138 -9.73 29.48 0.88
C SER A 138 -10.82 28.49 0.46
N TYR A 139 -10.60 27.74 -0.62
CA TYR A 139 -11.43 26.57 -0.95
C TYR A 139 -10.97 25.36 -0.18
N LEU A 140 -11.93 24.63 0.40
CA LEU A 140 -11.67 23.36 1.03
C LEU A 140 -11.26 22.34 -0.05
N GLN A 141 -10.08 21.77 0.13
CA GLN A 141 -9.51 20.72 -0.71
C GLN A 141 -9.69 19.34 -0.09
N SER A 142 -9.66 19.23 1.24
CA SER A 142 -9.92 17.98 1.93
C SER A 142 -10.30 18.19 3.39
N MET A 143 -11.03 17.22 3.93
CA MET A 143 -11.27 17.07 5.37
C MET A 143 -10.89 15.65 5.79
N THR A 144 -10.09 15.52 6.83
CA THR A 144 -9.67 14.22 7.40
C THR A 144 -10.04 14.17 8.87
N ILE A 145 -10.55 13.02 9.31
CA ILE A 145 -10.89 12.77 10.72
C ILE A 145 -10.02 11.62 11.19
N SER A 146 -9.12 11.90 12.13
CA SER A 146 -8.15 10.93 12.64
C SER A 146 -8.53 10.50 14.04
N ALA A 147 -9.08 9.30 14.18
CA ALA A 147 -9.46 8.74 15.47
C ALA A 147 -8.25 8.52 16.39
N ASP A 148 -8.37 8.95 17.64
CA ASP A 148 -7.34 8.72 18.65
C ASP A 148 -7.44 7.29 19.18
N TYR A 149 -6.49 6.47 18.76
CA TYR A 149 -6.37 5.10 19.25
C TYR A 149 -5.36 5.01 20.39
N SER A 150 -5.73 4.30 21.45
CA SER A 150 -4.77 3.95 22.48
C SER A 150 -3.71 2.98 21.94
N MET A 151 -2.50 3.04 22.50
CA MET A 151 -1.42 2.11 22.14
C MET A 151 -1.83 0.64 22.25
N GLY A 152 -2.69 0.31 23.23
CA GLY A 152 -3.23 -1.04 23.41
C GLY A 152 -4.18 -1.48 22.28
N GLU A 153 -5.02 -0.57 21.79
CA GLU A 153 -5.90 -0.85 20.64
C GLU A 153 -5.12 -0.99 19.35
N ILE A 154 -4.13 -0.12 19.12
CA ILE A 154 -3.22 -0.22 17.97
C ILE A 154 -2.49 -1.56 18.00
N LEU A 155 -1.92 -1.93 19.15
CA LEU A 155 -1.22 -3.20 19.33
C LEU A 155 -2.15 -4.40 19.16
N LYS A 156 -3.40 -4.31 19.62
CA LYS A 156 -4.38 -5.38 19.43
C LYS A 156 -4.79 -5.53 17.95
N LYS A 157 -5.05 -4.43 17.24
CA LYS A 157 -5.36 -4.44 15.80
C LYS A 157 -4.17 -4.97 14.99
N ALA A 158 -2.97 -4.44 15.23
CA ALA A 158 -1.75 -4.88 14.57
C ALA A 158 -1.45 -6.34 14.90
N GLY A 159 -1.52 -6.72 16.18
CA GLY A 159 -1.28 -8.09 16.65
C GLY A 159 -2.27 -9.10 16.09
N LEU A 160 -3.55 -8.73 15.91
CA LEU A 160 -4.53 -9.60 15.27
C LEU A 160 -4.17 -9.86 13.81
N ASN A 161 -3.71 -8.84 13.07
CA ASN A 161 -3.26 -9.00 11.70
C ASN A 161 -1.95 -9.79 11.60
N THR A 162 -0.99 -9.53 12.49
CA THR A 162 0.26 -10.31 12.57
C THR A 162 -0.04 -11.76 12.92
N LEU A 163 -0.95 -12.02 13.87
CA LEU A 163 -1.33 -13.39 14.22
C LEU A 163 -2.00 -14.06 13.02
N LEU A 164 -2.92 -13.39 12.32
CA LEU A 164 -3.59 -13.97 11.15
C LEU A 164 -2.60 -14.27 10.01
N GLY A 165 -1.75 -13.31 9.66
CA GLY A 165 -0.77 -13.45 8.58
C GLY A 165 0.38 -14.39 8.92
N MET A 166 0.94 -14.29 10.13
CA MET A 166 2.08 -15.11 10.55
C MET A 166 1.67 -16.52 10.94
N SER A 167 0.48 -16.73 11.52
CA SER A 167 0.03 -18.08 11.89
C SER A 167 -0.22 -18.95 10.67
N THR A 168 -0.79 -18.40 9.59
CA THR A 168 -1.06 -19.16 8.37
C THR A 168 0.24 -19.65 7.73
N VAL A 169 1.25 -18.80 7.62
CA VAL A 169 2.59 -19.20 7.15
C VAL A 169 3.19 -20.27 8.07
N PHE A 170 3.10 -20.09 9.38
CA PHE A 170 3.63 -21.05 10.35
C PHE A 170 2.95 -22.42 10.26
N VAL A 171 1.63 -22.45 10.09
CA VAL A 171 0.85 -23.69 9.91
C VAL A 171 1.22 -24.38 8.61
N VAL A 172 1.38 -23.64 7.50
CA VAL A 172 1.79 -24.20 6.21
C VAL A 172 3.19 -24.83 6.31
N LEU A 173 4.14 -24.15 6.96
CA LEU A 173 5.49 -24.69 7.16
C LEU A 173 5.49 -25.97 8.00
N ILE A 174 4.69 -26.01 9.08
CA ILE A 174 4.51 -27.24 9.89
C ILE A 174 3.94 -28.36 9.02
N PHE A 175 2.92 -28.06 8.21
CA PHE A 175 2.28 -29.04 7.35
C PHE A 175 3.25 -29.63 6.31
N ILE A 176 4.06 -28.79 5.65
CA ILE A 176 5.11 -29.22 4.71
C ILE A 176 6.17 -30.05 5.43
N SER A 177 6.60 -29.65 6.62
CA SER A 177 7.55 -30.40 7.44
C SER A 177 7.04 -31.81 7.76
N ILE A 178 5.75 -31.94 8.07
CA ILE A 178 5.11 -33.23 8.34
C ILE A 178 5.08 -34.08 7.05
N ILE A 179 4.70 -33.51 5.90
CA ILE A 179 4.69 -34.22 4.62
C ILE A 179 6.07 -34.77 4.29
N ILE A 180 7.13 -33.96 4.37
CA ILE A 180 8.51 -34.41 4.09
C ILE A 180 8.92 -35.51 5.09
N SER A 181 8.55 -35.37 6.37
CA SER A 181 8.79 -36.42 7.36
C SER A 181 8.04 -37.73 7.04
N LEU A 182 6.87 -37.65 6.42
CA LEU A 182 6.09 -38.82 5.95
C LEU A 182 6.71 -39.45 4.70
N LEU A 183 7.32 -38.65 3.81
CA LEU A 183 8.05 -39.15 2.64
C LEU A 183 9.22 -40.07 3.03
N LYS A 184 9.79 -39.93 4.23
CA LYS A 184 10.79 -40.88 4.78
C LYS A 184 10.25 -42.31 4.94
N TYR A 185 8.94 -42.49 5.08
CA TYR A 185 8.31 -43.81 5.19
C TYR A 185 7.85 -44.38 3.83
N VAL A 186 7.86 -43.58 2.78
CA VAL A 186 7.58 -44.00 1.39
C VAL A 186 8.64 -44.96 0.80
N PRO A 187 9.97 -44.87 1.07
CA PRO A 187 10.91 -45.87 0.59
C PRO A 187 10.59 -47.30 1.08
N ALA A 188 9.90 -47.48 2.20
CA ALA A 188 9.41 -48.80 2.64
C ALA A 188 8.24 -49.33 1.80
N LEU A 189 7.44 -48.45 1.19
CA LEU A 189 6.36 -48.82 0.26
C LEU A 189 6.84 -48.98 -1.19
N LEU A 190 7.95 -48.33 -1.57
CA LEU A 190 8.60 -48.48 -2.88
C LEU A 190 9.64 -49.61 -2.91
N ALA A 191 10.13 -50.07 -1.76
CA ALA A 191 11.05 -51.21 -1.64
C ALA A 191 10.44 -52.54 -2.12
N GLY A 192 9.11 -52.68 -2.10
CA GLY A 192 8.42 -53.83 -2.69
C GLY A 192 8.48 -53.90 -4.23
N LYS A 193 9.15 -52.95 -4.90
CA LYS A 193 9.26 -52.87 -6.37
C LYS A 193 10.69 -52.62 -6.88
N ARG A 194 11.72 -52.84 -6.04
CA ARG A 194 13.12 -52.47 -6.37
C ARG A 194 14.15 -53.60 -6.32
N GLU A 195 13.75 -54.87 -6.37
CA GLU A 195 14.69 -56.00 -6.55
C GLU A 195 15.28 -56.12 -7.98
N THR A 196 15.56 -55.03 -8.71
CA THR A 196 16.16 -55.18 -10.06
C THR A 196 17.19 -54.13 -10.46
N GLN A 197 17.65 -53.23 -9.57
CA GLN A 197 18.66 -52.23 -9.96
C GLN A 197 19.77 -52.00 -8.92
N GLU A 198 20.21 -53.03 -8.22
CA GLU A 198 21.38 -52.98 -7.31
C GLU A 198 22.75 -53.12 -8.01
N GLN A 199 22.85 -52.91 -9.33
CA GLN A 199 24.14 -52.95 -10.04
C GLN A 199 24.39 -51.68 -10.86
N LYS A 200 24.39 -50.51 -10.20
CA LYS A 200 25.06 -49.31 -10.76
C LYS A 200 25.37 -48.25 -9.70
N ALA A 201 25.81 -48.66 -8.52
CA ALA A 201 26.20 -47.77 -7.43
C ALA A 201 27.67 -48.02 -7.08
N GLU A 202 28.60 -47.64 -7.96
CA GLU A 202 30.03 -47.66 -7.60
C GLU A 202 30.88 -46.58 -8.31
N GLN A 203 30.27 -45.59 -8.96
CA GLN A 203 31.04 -44.51 -9.61
C GLN A 203 30.39 -43.12 -9.47
N ILE A 204 29.97 -42.71 -8.28
CA ILE A 204 29.79 -41.27 -7.97
C ILE A 204 30.14 -41.03 -6.49
N GLU A 205 31.21 -41.64 -5.98
CA GLU A 205 31.88 -41.19 -4.75
C GLU A 205 33.07 -40.33 -5.15
N GLN A 206 32.81 -39.11 -5.64
CA GLN A 206 33.75 -37.97 -5.59
C GLN A 206 33.15 -36.80 -6.35
N GLY A 207 32.69 -35.79 -5.61
CA GLY A 207 32.44 -34.48 -6.17
C GLY A 207 31.06 -33.90 -5.89
N VAL A 208 30.61 -33.88 -4.63
CA VAL A 208 29.73 -32.81 -4.14
C VAL A 208 30.03 -32.58 -2.65
N VAL A 209 31.17 -31.94 -2.39
CA VAL A 209 31.23 -31.03 -1.25
C VAL A 209 30.75 -29.70 -1.79
N ASP A 210 29.83 -29.08 -1.04
CA ASP A 210 29.30 -27.74 -1.23
C ASP A 210 28.04 -27.65 -2.11
N MET A 211 26.87 -27.63 -1.46
CA MET A 211 25.95 -26.50 -1.57
C MET A 211 24.85 -26.62 -0.51
N SER A 212 25.05 -25.82 0.53
CA SER A 212 24.02 -25.31 1.43
C SER A 212 23.08 -24.38 0.68
N GLU A 213 21.80 -24.37 1.12
CA GLU A 213 20.82 -23.29 0.95
C GLU A 213 20.49 -22.83 -0.48
N ASN A 214 19.25 -23.05 -0.91
CA ASN A 214 18.20 -22.04 -0.73
C ASN A 214 16.88 -22.52 -1.34
N SER A 215 15.84 -22.42 -0.53
CA SER A 215 14.44 -22.57 -0.89
C SER A 215 13.96 -21.24 -1.46
N GLY A 216 13.26 -21.22 -2.59
CA GLY A 216 12.68 -19.97 -3.06
C GLY A 216 12.03 -20.07 -4.43
N GLN A 217 10.72 -20.27 -4.42
CA GLN A 217 9.85 -20.01 -5.56
C GLN A 217 9.88 -18.52 -5.93
N THR A 218 10.31 -18.29 -7.17
CA THR A 218 9.70 -17.41 -8.17
C THR A 218 9.58 -15.92 -7.82
N ALA A 219 10.68 -15.20 -8.00
CA ALA A 219 10.63 -13.85 -8.52
C ALA A 219 11.08 -13.90 -9.98
N VAL A 220 10.33 -13.23 -10.86
CA VAL A 220 10.70 -13.02 -12.25
C VAL A 220 12.04 -12.28 -12.27
N ILE A 221 13.11 -13.01 -12.56
CA ILE A 221 14.39 -12.45 -12.95
C ILE A 221 14.50 -12.76 -14.43
N ALA A 222 14.54 -11.70 -15.23
CA ALA A 222 15.11 -11.76 -16.55
C ALA A 222 16.58 -12.17 -16.38
N GLU A 223 16.83 -13.48 -16.36
CA GLU A 223 18.16 -14.02 -16.32
C GLU A 223 18.55 -14.44 -17.72
N LYS A 224 19.66 -13.85 -18.11
CA LYS A 224 20.41 -14.00 -19.32
C LYS A 224 20.51 -15.48 -19.69
N THR A 225 20.05 -15.77 -20.90
CA THR A 225 20.24 -17.00 -21.68
C THR A 225 21.65 -17.55 -21.50
N GLU A 226 21.74 -18.68 -20.80
CA GLU A 226 22.76 -19.68 -21.06
C GLU A 226 22.03 -21.00 -21.34
N ASP A 227 22.12 -21.40 -22.61
CA ASP A 227 21.70 -22.67 -23.18
C ASP A 227 20.25 -23.11 -22.93
N MET A 228 19.29 -22.26 -23.30
CA MET A 228 17.92 -22.73 -23.54
C MET A 228 17.93 -23.71 -24.71
N ASP A 229 17.63 -24.98 -24.42
CA ASP A 229 17.36 -26.02 -25.41
C ASP A 229 16.36 -25.47 -26.46
N ASP A 230 16.72 -25.53 -27.75
CA ASP A 230 15.93 -25.00 -28.88
C ASP A 230 14.47 -25.51 -28.83
N THR A 231 14.26 -26.69 -28.25
CA THR A 231 12.95 -27.31 -28.02
C THR A 231 12.06 -26.48 -27.07
N ILE A 232 12.62 -25.96 -25.99
CA ILE A 232 11.89 -25.13 -25.01
C ILE A 232 11.58 -23.77 -25.61
N LEU A 233 12.52 -23.18 -26.36
CA LEU A 233 12.31 -21.91 -27.03
C LEU A 233 11.16 -21.99 -28.05
N VAL A 234 11.14 -23.06 -28.84
CA VAL A 234 10.04 -23.36 -29.79
C VAL A 234 8.70 -23.50 -29.07
N ALA A 235 8.65 -24.20 -27.93
CA ALA A 235 7.42 -24.41 -27.17
C ALA A 235 6.84 -23.11 -26.58
N VAL A 236 7.70 -22.24 -26.01
CA VAL A 236 7.28 -20.96 -25.44
C VAL A 236 6.75 -20.02 -26.53
N ILE A 237 7.45 -19.93 -27.66
CA ILE A 237 7.00 -19.10 -28.80
C ILE A 237 5.67 -19.62 -29.34
N ALA A 238 5.51 -20.95 -29.45
CA ALA A 238 4.26 -21.53 -29.92
C ALA A 238 3.09 -21.27 -28.95
N ALA A 239 3.30 -21.42 -27.65
CA ALA A 239 2.27 -21.09 -26.67
C ALA A 239 1.86 -19.61 -26.72
N ALA A 240 2.82 -18.71 -26.90
CA ALA A 240 2.56 -17.26 -26.98
C ALA A 240 1.73 -16.89 -28.21
N ILE A 241 2.07 -17.42 -29.40
CA ILE A 241 1.33 -17.15 -30.63
C ILE A 241 -0.08 -17.74 -30.57
N ALA A 242 -0.22 -18.98 -30.10
CA ALA A 242 -1.52 -19.62 -29.92
C ALA A 242 -2.43 -18.81 -29.00
N SER A 243 -1.88 -18.27 -27.90
CA SER A 243 -2.63 -17.42 -26.97
C SER A 243 -3.00 -16.06 -27.58
N ALA A 244 -2.14 -15.45 -28.39
CA ALA A 244 -2.38 -14.12 -28.97
C ALA A 244 -3.38 -14.16 -30.13
N GLU A 245 -3.32 -15.19 -30.98
CA GLU A 245 -4.18 -15.33 -32.16
C GLU A 245 -5.42 -16.20 -31.90
N GLY A 246 -5.52 -16.83 -30.73
CA GLY A 246 -6.65 -17.70 -30.38
C GLY A 246 -6.72 -18.98 -31.22
N ILE A 247 -5.60 -19.38 -31.83
CA ILE A 247 -5.48 -20.57 -32.68
C ILE A 247 -4.75 -21.69 -31.94
N SER A 248 -4.99 -22.95 -32.35
CA SER A 248 -4.30 -24.10 -31.77
C SER A 248 -2.80 -24.08 -32.09
N SER A 249 -1.95 -24.50 -31.14
CA SER A 249 -0.50 -24.60 -31.32
C SER A 249 -0.05 -25.57 -32.43
N GLN A 250 -0.98 -26.37 -32.99
CA GLN A 250 -0.71 -27.27 -34.11
C GLN A 250 -0.95 -26.65 -35.49
N SER A 251 -1.53 -25.44 -35.59
CA SER A 251 -1.81 -24.81 -36.89
C SER A 251 -0.61 -24.08 -37.50
N PHE A 252 0.51 -23.99 -36.79
CA PHE A 252 1.72 -23.31 -37.23
C PHE A 252 2.98 -24.04 -36.72
N VAL A 253 4.13 -23.79 -37.35
CA VAL A 253 5.41 -24.45 -37.02
C VAL A 253 6.46 -23.40 -36.75
N VAL A 254 7.07 -23.45 -35.57
CA VAL A 254 8.21 -22.60 -35.20
C VAL A 254 9.49 -23.39 -35.41
N ARG A 255 10.42 -22.85 -36.19
CA ARG A 255 11.74 -23.44 -36.45
C ARG A 255 12.80 -22.35 -36.50
N SER A 256 14.03 -22.68 -36.12
CA SER A 256 15.17 -21.77 -36.33
C SER A 256 15.46 -21.61 -37.83
N ILE A 257 15.63 -20.38 -38.29
CA ILE A 257 16.05 -20.07 -39.66
C ILE A 257 17.40 -19.36 -39.59
N LYS A 258 18.44 -19.99 -40.14
CA LYS A 258 19.75 -19.37 -40.29
C LYS A 258 19.76 -18.52 -41.57
N ARG A 259 20.01 -17.22 -41.45
CA ARG A 259 20.22 -16.36 -42.63
C ARG A 259 21.46 -16.82 -43.39
N ARG A 260 21.38 -16.92 -44.72
CA ARG A 260 22.60 -17.06 -45.53
C ARG A 260 23.41 -15.78 -45.42
N PRO A 261 24.75 -15.84 -45.33
CA PRO A 261 25.57 -14.64 -45.41
C PRO A 261 25.34 -13.97 -46.77
N GLU A 262 25.06 -12.67 -46.75
CA GLU A 262 24.87 -11.86 -47.95
C GLU A 262 26.18 -11.83 -48.75
N ASN A 263 26.22 -12.54 -49.89
CA ASN A 263 27.27 -12.30 -50.87
C ASN A 263 27.02 -10.92 -51.47
N ARG A 264 27.94 -9.97 -51.23
CA ARG A 264 27.99 -8.71 -51.96
C ARG A 264 28.54 -8.94 -53.37
N TRP A 265 27.68 -9.36 -54.30
CA TRP A 265 27.77 -9.04 -55.74
C TRP A 265 26.55 -9.60 -56.48
#